data_AF-A0A2S2PZP1-F1
#
_entry.id   AF-A0A2S2PZP1-F1
#
_cell.length_a   1.000
_cell.length_b   1.000
_cell.length_c   1.000
_cell.angle_alpha   90.00
_cell.angle_beta   90.00
_cell.angle_gamma   90.00
#
_symmetry.space_group_name_H-M   'P 1'
#
loop_
_entity.id
_entity.type
_entity.pdbx_description
1 polymer ?
#
loop_
_entity_poly.entity_id
_entity_poly.type
_entity_poly.pdbx_seq_one_letter_code
_entity_poly.pdbx_strand_id
1 'polypeptide(L)'
;MQDTCTGDKNFLKVKETIFALGLDFKILKDVTTDGGRNMSGTHKGLVGNMCEAVLETGAAKAMAIHCIIHQQTLCGKNSPISEVMNVVVQIVNYNRKIALSHRQFNNFLADIESEYPDIPYHCVIHWLSRGIV
;
A
#
# COMPACT_ATOMS: atom_id res chain seq x y z
N MET A 1 -11.24 25.78 0.33
CA MET A 1 -10.73 24.44 0.00
C MET A 1 -9.74 24.03 1.09
N GLN A 2 -10.20 23.27 2.10
CA GLN A 2 -9.40 22.87 3.28
C GLN A 2 -9.28 21.33 3.37
N ASP A 3 -9.07 20.66 2.24
CA ASP A 3 -8.89 19.20 2.15
C ASP A 3 -7.44 18.76 2.40
N THR A 4 -6.83 19.23 3.49
CA THR A 4 -5.54 18.70 3.93
C THR A 4 -5.75 17.47 4.81
N CYS A 5 -5.22 16.33 4.38
CA CYS A 5 -5.24 15.07 5.11
C CYS A 5 -4.10 15.03 6.14
N THR A 6 -4.32 15.62 7.33
CA THR A 6 -3.35 15.62 8.44
C THR A 6 -3.58 14.44 9.38
N GLY A 7 -2.55 14.06 10.15
CA GLY A 7 -2.69 12.96 11.12
C GLY A 7 -3.76 13.21 12.17
N ASP A 8 -3.91 14.46 12.63
CA ASP A 8 -4.93 14.85 13.61
C ASP A 8 -6.35 14.73 13.04
N LYS A 9 -6.57 15.18 11.79
CA LYS A 9 -7.87 15.04 11.11
C LYS A 9 -8.22 13.57 10.88
N ASN A 10 -7.23 12.77 10.48
CA ASN A 10 -7.41 11.33 10.32
C ASN A 10 -7.74 10.66 11.65
N PHE A 11 -7.04 11.03 12.73
CA PHE A 11 -7.28 10.51 14.07
C PHE A 11 -8.68 10.86 14.57
N LEU A 12 -9.11 12.12 14.40
CA LEU A 12 -10.45 12.53 14.81
C LEU A 12 -11.50 11.69 14.09
N LYS A 13 -11.33 11.43 12.80
CA LYS A 13 -12.28 10.62 12.04
C LYS A 13 -12.33 9.15 12.47
N VAL A 14 -11.16 8.57 12.76
CA VAL A 14 -11.06 7.21 13.30
C VAL A 14 -11.71 7.14 14.69
N LYS A 15 -11.44 8.12 15.56
CA LYS A 15 -12.01 8.22 16.91
C LYS A 15 -13.54 8.31 16.88
N GLU A 16 -14.10 9.15 16.02
CA GLU A 16 -15.55 9.22 15.77
C GLU A 16 -16.13 7.86 15.37
N THR A 17 -15.43 7.14 14.48
CA THR A 17 -15.87 5.83 13.98
C THR A 17 -15.83 4.77 15.08
N ILE A 18 -14.77 4.73 15.88
CA ILE A 18 -14.63 3.81 17.02
C ILE A 18 -15.77 4.02 18.02
N PHE A 19 -16.07 5.27 18.37
CA PHE A 19 -17.18 5.58 19.27
C PHE A 19 -18.56 5.26 18.68
N ALA A 20 -18.78 5.54 17.40
CA ALA A 20 -20.03 5.19 16.72
C ALA A 20 -20.27 3.68 16.69
N LEU A 21 -19.22 2.87 16.69
CA LEU A 21 -19.28 1.41 16.79
C LEU A 21 -19.37 0.90 18.24
N GLY A 22 -19.39 1.78 19.24
CA GLY A 22 -19.39 1.40 20.66
C GLY A 22 -18.09 0.71 21.11
N LEU A 23 -17.01 0.91 20.38
CA LEU A 23 -15.70 0.35 20.69
C LEU A 23 -14.89 1.31 21.57
N ASP A 24 -13.85 0.76 22.19
CA ASP A 24 -12.97 1.46 23.13
C ASP A 24 -11.51 1.23 22.71
N PHE A 25 -10.67 2.25 22.80
CA PHE A 25 -9.25 2.15 22.46
C PHE A 25 -8.52 1.07 23.26
N LYS A 26 -8.99 0.67 24.45
CA LYS A 26 -8.38 -0.40 25.26
C LYS A 26 -8.27 -1.75 24.54
N ILE A 27 -9.14 -2.02 23.57
CA ILE A 27 -9.15 -3.28 22.82
C ILE A 27 -8.21 -3.26 21.62
N LEU A 28 -7.74 -2.08 21.21
CA LEU A 28 -6.87 -1.91 20.05
C LEU A 28 -5.49 -2.51 20.34
N LYS A 29 -5.02 -3.42 19.48
CA LYS A 29 -3.72 -4.09 19.62
C LYS A 29 -2.69 -3.61 18.62
N ASP A 30 -3.12 -3.28 17.42
CA ASP A 30 -2.26 -2.87 16.34
C ASP A 30 -2.93 -1.83 15.43
N VAL A 31 -2.09 -1.07 14.74
CA VAL A 31 -2.48 -0.07 13.75
C VAL A 31 -1.63 -0.29 12.51
N THR A 32 -2.27 -0.59 11.39
CA THR A 32 -1.60 -0.81 10.11
C THR A 32 -1.81 0.37 9.17
N THR A 33 -0.74 1.01 8.68
CA THR A 33 -0.83 2.17 7.76
C THR A 33 0.16 2.08 6.60
N ASP A 34 -0.08 2.87 5.55
CA ASP A 34 0.72 2.91 4.32
C ASP A 34 2.11 3.56 4.45
N GLY A 35 2.48 4.03 5.65
CA GLY A 35 3.76 4.71 5.86
C GLY A 35 3.74 6.21 5.55
N GLY A 36 2.60 6.79 5.13
CA GLY A 36 2.49 8.21 4.83
C GLY A 36 2.90 9.08 6.02
N ARG A 37 3.48 10.27 5.78
CA ARG A 37 3.98 11.15 6.87
C ARG A 37 2.87 11.57 7.84
N ASN A 38 1.67 11.81 7.32
CA ASN A 38 0.47 12.10 8.09
C ASN A 38 -0.06 10.88 8.86
N MET A 39 0.33 9.65 8.48
CA MET A 39 -0.08 8.42 9.15
C MET A 39 0.94 7.99 10.21
N SER A 40 2.22 7.98 9.87
CA SER A 40 3.28 7.32 10.67
C SER A 40 4.02 8.22 11.66
N GLY A 41 3.70 9.52 11.71
CA GLY A 41 4.33 10.44 12.64
C GLY A 41 4.06 10.09 14.12
N THR A 42 5.11 10.10 14.94
CA THR A 42 5.04 9.73 16.37
C THR A 42 4.19 10.67 17.22
N HIS A 43 4.12 11.96 16.87
CA HIS A 43 3.44 12.99 17.66
C HIS A 43 2.31 13.72 16.93
N LYS A 44 2.33 13.73 15.58
CA LYS A 44 1.33 14.42 14.74
C LYS A 44 0.79 13.53 13.62
N GLY A 45 1.09 12.24 13.69
CA GLY A 45 0.60 11.23 12.78
C GLY A 45 -0.57 10.48 13.41
N LEU A 46 -1.42 9.88 12.57
CA LEU A 46 -2.52 9.03 13.01
C LEU A 46 -2.04 7.96 14.01
N VAL A 47 -0.98 7.24 13.69
CA VAL A 47 -0.43 6.14 14.50
C VAL A 47 0.00 6.64 15.88
N GLY A 48 0.69 7.79 15.94
CA GLY A 48 1.10 8.42 17.19
C GLY A 48 -0.09 8.73 18.09
N ASN A 49 -1.08 9.45 17.55
CA ASN A 49 -2.31 9.81 18.27
C ASN A 49 -3.11 8.59 18.72
N MET A 50 -3.19 7.54 17.89
CA MET A 50 -3.85 6.29 18.28
C MET A 50 -3.10 5.56 19.40
N CYS A 51 -1.76 5.51 19.35
CA CYS A 51 -0.97 4.88 20.41
C CYS A 51 -1.12 5.62 21.74
N GLU A 52 -1.15 6.94 21.70
CA GLU A 52 -1.39 7.78 22.88
C GLU A 52 -2.79 7.54 23.46
N ALA A 53 -3.82 7.53 22.61
CA ALA A 53 -5.19 7.22 23.03
C ALA A 53 -5.34 5.83 23.67
N VAL A 54 -4.58 4.83 23.20
CA VAL A 54 -4.54 3.49 23.85
C VAL A 54 -3.87 3.56 25.21
N LEU A 55 -2.74 4.25 25.32
CA LEU A 55 -2.01 4.40 26.59
C LEU A 55 -2.83 5.14 27.65
N GLU A 56 -3.63 6.14 27.26
CA GLU A 56 -4.56 6.85 28.15
C GLU A 56 -5.61 5.93 28.79
N THR A 57 -5.93 4.78 28.17
CA THR A 57 -6.84 3.77 28.75
C THR A 57 -6.17 2.86 29.79
N GLY A 58 -4.86 2.98 29.99
CA GLY A 58 -4.06 2.08 30.83
C GLY A 58 -3.73 0.73 30.16
N ALA A 59 -4.09 0.54 28.89
CA ALA A 59 -3.73 -0.64 28.11
C ALA A 59 -2.27 -0.60 27.64
N ALA A 60 -1.74 -1.77 27.25
CA ALA A 60 -0.44 -1.86 26.60
C ALA A 60 -0.43 -1.10 25.26
N LYS A 61 0.70 -0.46 24.96
CA LYS A 61 0.90 0.30 23.72
C LYS A 61 0.54 -0.54 22.48
N ALA A 62 -0.26 0.02 21.58
CA ALA A 62 -0.55 -0.61 20.29
C ALA A 62 0.69 -0.75 19.41
N MET A 63 0.76 -1.83 18.63
CA MET A 63 1.83 -2.06 17.66
C MET A 63 1.58 -1.24 16.39
N ALA A 64 2.59 -0.52 15.93
CA ALA A 64 2.57 0.16 14.65
C ALA A 64 3.14 -0.76 13.56
N ILE A 65 2.32 -1.10 12.57
CA ILE A 65 2.69 -2.00 11.48
C ILE A 65 2.57 -1.24 10.15
N HIS A 66 3.55 -1.41 9.27
CA HIS A 66 3.43 -0.94 7.90
C HIS A 66 2.55 -1.89 7.11
N CYS A 67 1.68 -1.37 6.24
CA CYS A 67 0.80 -2.22 5.44
C CYS A 67 1.62 -3.23 4.63
N ILE A 68 1.08 -4.44 4.47
CA ILE A 68 1.75 -5.54 3.77
C ILE A 68 2.18 -5.13 2.35
N ILE A 69 1.41 -4.25 1.70
CA ILE A 69 1.70 -3.70 0.36
C ILE A 69 2.96 -2.83 0.39
N HIS A 70 3.14 -2.02 1.43
CA HIS A 70 4.35 -1.22 1.61
C HIS A 70 5.56 -2.12 1.88
N GLN A 71 5.40 -3.14 2.73
CA GLN A 71 6.45 -4.12 3.01
C GLN A 71 6.86 -4.88 1.74
N GLN A 72 5.91 -5.36 0.95
CA GLN A 72 6.16 -6.00 -0.35
C GLN A 72 6.93 -5.08 -1.30
N THR A 73 6.55 -3.81 -1.38
CA THR A 73 7.24 -2.83 -2.22
C THR A 73 8.68 -2.63 -1.75
N LEU A 74 8.92 -2.57 -0.44
CA LEU A 74 10.25 -2.41 0.14
C LEU A 74 11.12 -3.66 -0.12
N CYS A 75 10.57 -4.85 0.08
CA CYS A 75 11.23 -6.12 -0.22
C CYS A 75 11.56 -6.24 -1.72
N GLY A 76 10.63 -5.87 -2.61
CA GLY A 76 10.84 -5.91 -4.05
C GLY A 76 11.93 -4.95 -4.55
N LYS A 77 12.14 -3.81 -3.86
CA LYS A 77 13.24 -2.88 -4.17
C LYS A 77 14.60 -3.40 -3.75
N ASN A 78 14.67 -4.11 -2.63
CA ASN A 78 15.92 -4.62 -2.05
C ASN A 78 16.18 -6.10 -2.39
N SER A 79 15.39 -6.66 -3.32
CA SER A 79 15.56 -8.04 -3.76
C SER A 79 16.85 -8.21 -4.57
N PRO A 80 17.57 -9.34 -4.43
CA PRO A 80 18.70 -9.69 -5.30
C PRO A 80 18.35 -9.74 -6.80
N ILE A 81 17.06 -9.82 -7.12
CA ILE A 81 16.53 -9.92 -8.50
C ILE A 81 16.05 -8.55 -9.00
N SER A 82 16.26 -7.47 -8.24
CA SER A 82 15.77 -6.12 -8.56
C SER A 82 16.23 -5.61 -9.93
N GLU A 83 17.45 -5.93 -10.36
CA GLU A 83 17.97 -5.57 -11.68
C GLU A 83 17.19 -6.26 -12.82
N VAL A 84 16.99 -7.57 -12.71
CA VAL A 84 16.19 -8.34 -13.68
C VAL A 84 14.76 -7.81 -13.72
N MET A 85 14.16 -7.56 -12.56
CA MET A 85 12.81 -7.00 -12.47
C MET A 85 12.72 -5.61 -13.12
N ASN A 86 13.75 -4.77 -13.02
CA ASN A 86 13.75 -3.47 -13.69
C ASN A 86 13.72 -3.60 -15.22
N VAL A 87 14.46 -4.57 -15.77
CA VAL A 87 14.43 -4.86 -17.22
C VAL A 87 13.06 -5.37 -17.65
N VAL A 88 12.49 -6.34 -16.91
CA VAL A 88 11.15 -6.87 -17.20
C VAL A 88 10.11 -5.75 -17.19
N VAL A 89 10.12 -4.89 -16.16
CA VAL A 89 9.20 -3.77 -16.05
C VAL A 89 9.31 -2.79 -17.22
N GLN A 90 10.52 -2.51 -17.69
CA GLN A 90 10.74 -1.67 -18.86
C GLN A 90 10.14 -2.28 -20.13
N ILE A 91 10.35 -3.58 -20.36
CA ILE A 91 9.81 -4.31 -21.51
C ILE A 91 8.27 -4.32 -21.48
N VAL A 92 7.69 -4.64 -20.33
CA VAL A 92 6.23 -4.65 -20.14
C VAL A 92 5.63 -3.28 -20.39
N ASN A 93 6.20 -2.22 -19.80
CA ASN A 93 5.71 -0.87 -19.97
C ASN A 93 5.87 -0.37 -21.41
N TYR A 94 6.93 -0.76 -22.11
CA TYR A 94 7.09 -0.46 -23.54
C TYR A 94 5.98 -1.10 -24.39
N ASN A 95 5.74 -2.40 -24.20
CA ASN A 95 4.69 -3.11 -24.93
C ASN A 95 3.30 -2.54 -24.65
N ARG A 96 3.01 -2.21 -23.39
CA ARG A 96 1.71 -1.65 -23.00
C ARG A 96 1.52 -0.19 -23.41
N LYS A 97 2.59 0.60 -23.57
CA LYS A 97 2.50 2.00 -24.01
C LYS A 97 2.01 2.12 -25.45
N ILE A 98 2.30 1.13 -26.30
CA ILE A 98 1.97 1.16 -27.72
C ILE A 98 0.84 0.17 -27.99
N ALA A 99 -0.36 0.66 -28.30
CA ALA A 99 -1.55 -0.18 -28.49
C ALA A 99 -1.36 -1.30 -29.53
N LEU A 100 -0.62 -1.03 -30.61
CA LEU A 100 -0.31 -2.04 -31.63
C LEU A 100 0.60 -3.15 -31.07
N SER A 101 1.67 -2.77 -30.36
CA SER A 101 2.60 -3.73 -29.74
C SER A 101 1.89 -4.59 -28.70
N HIS A 102 1.03 -3.99 -27.88
CA HIS A 102 0.20 -4.72 -26.93
C HIS A 102 -0.70 -5.76 -27.60
N ARG A 103 -1.40 -5.38 -28.69
CA ARG A 103 -2.23 -6.32 -29.45
C ARG A 103 -1.41 -7.45 -30.07
N GLN A 104 -0.26 -7.12 -30.66
CA GLN A 104 0.63 -8.12 -31.25
C GLN A 104 1.17 -9.11 -30.20
N PHE A 105 1.51 -8.59 -29.02
CA PHE A 105 1.96 -9.40 -27.90
C PHE A 105 0.86 -10.33 -27.39
N ASN A 106 -0.38 -9.84 -27.25
CA ASN A 106 -1.52 -10.68 -26.86
C ASN A 106 -1.82 -11.77 -27.89
N ASN A 107 -1.70 -11.47 -29.19
CA ASN A 107 -1.84 -12.49 -30.23
C ASN A 107 -0.75 -13.56 -30.10
N PHE A 108 0.50 -13.16 -29.88
CA PHE A 108 1.59 -14.10 -29.64
C PHE A 108 1.33 -14.98 -28.41
N LEU A 109 0.82 -14.42 -27.31
CA LEU A 109 0.44 -15.19 -26.12
C LEU A 109 -0.66 -16.21 -26.41
N ALA A 110 -1.63 -15.85 -27.24
CA ALA A 110 -2.68 -16.76 -27.68
C ALA A 110 -2.12 -17.90 -28.56
N ASP A 111 -1.19 -17.59 -29.47
CA ASP A 111 -0.57 -18.57 -30.36
C ASP A 111 0.25 -19.63 -29.60
N ILE A 112 0.84 -19.26 -28.46
CA ILE A 112 1.57 -20.20 -27.58
C ILE A 112 0.69 -20.83 -26.49
N GLU A 113 -0.62 -20.60 -26.54
CA GLU A 113 -1.60 -21.07 -25.54
C GLU A 113 -1.18 -20.69 -24.10
N SER A 114 -0.70 -19.46 -23.91
CA SER A 114 -0.24 -19.00 -22.61
C SER A 114 -1.37 -19.05 -21.58
N GLU A 115 -1.05 -19.51 -20.37
CA GLU A 115 -1.96 -19.46 -19.21
C GLU A 115 -2.42 -18.02 -18.91
N TYR A 116 -1.57 -17.03 -19.18
CA TYR A 116 -1.83 -15.61 -18.93
C TYR A 116 -1.96 -14.85 -20.27
N PRO A 117 -3.18 -14.45 -20.68
CA PRO A 117 -3.42 -13.91 -22.02
C PRO A 117 -3.07 -12.42 -22.16
N ASP A 118 -2.66 -11.75 -21.09
CA ASP A 118 -2.29 -10.33 -21.08
C ASP A 118 -1.26 -10.04 -19.97
N ILE A 119 -0.58 -8.90 -20.07
CA ILE A 119 0.34 -8.38 -19.05
C ILE A 119 -0.21 -7.08 -18.43
N PRO A 120 -0.27 -6.97 -17.09
CA PRO A 120 -0.67 -5.74 -16.43
C PRO A 120 0.33 -4.60 -16.64
N TYR A 121 -0.16 -3.35 -16.70
CA TYR A 121 0.72 -2.18 -16.74
C TYR A 121 1.41 -1.99 -15.38
N HIS A 122 2.74 -1.99 -15.36
CA HIS A 122 3.49 -1.78 -14.12
C HIS A 122 3.65 -0.29 -13.81
N CYS A 123 2.91 0.20 -12.83
CA CYS A 123 3.13 1.53 -12.22
C CYS A 123 3.81 1.40 -10.85
N VAL A 124 4.98 2.02 -10.66
CA VAL A 124 5.70 2.09 -9.36
C VAL A 124 4.84 2.73 -8.24
N ILE A 125 3.81 3.49 -8.62
CA ILE A 125 3.02 4.35 -7.74
C ILE A 125 1.70 3.69 -7.32
N HIS A 126 1.23 2.65 -8.03
CA HIS A 126 -0.06 2.01 -7.75
C HIS A 126 0.15 0.67 -7.03
N TRP A 127 -0.73 0.37 -6.08
CA TRP A 127 -0.65 -0.66 -5.03
C TRP A 127 -0.49 -2.12 -5.50
N LEU A 128 -0.31 -2.36 -6.80
CA LEU A 128 -0.19 -3.66 -7.45
C LEU A 128 1.11 -3.77 -8.26
N SER A 129 2.16 -3.02 -7.90
CA SER A 129 3.30 -2.87 -8.79
C SER A 129 4.14 -4.13 -8.96
N ARG A 130 4.32 -5.02 -7.97
CA ARG A 130 5.32 -6.11 -8.10
C ARG A 130 4.93 -7.47 -7.55
N GLY A 131 3.64 -7.77 -7.45
CA GLY A 131 3.22 -9.09 -7.00
C GLY A 131 1.71 -9.22 -6.85
N ILE A 132 1.02 -9.38 -7.98
CA ILE A 132 -0.12 -10.29 -8.13
C ILE A 132 0.00 -10.86 -9.55
N VAL A 133 0.10 -12.18 -9.62
CA VAL A 133 -0.13 -12.99 -10.82
C VAL A 133 -1.63 -13.12 -11.00
#